data_AF-A0A968IWW8-F1
#
_entry.id   AF-A0A968IWW8-F1
#
_cell.length_a   1.000
_cell.length_b   1.000
_cell.length_c   1.000
_cell.angle_alpha   90.00
_cell.angle_beta   90.00
_cell.angle_gamma   90.00
#
_symmetry.space_group_name_H-M   'P 1'
#
loop_
_entity.id
_entity.type
_entity.pdbx_description
1 polymer ?
#
loop_
_entity_poly.entity_id
_entity_poly.type
_entity_poly.pdbx_seq_one_letter_code
_entity_poly.pdbx_strand_id
1 'polypeptide(L)' 'MEILDSLGSVLGNINYELIFQLVCLALIVLSGPVVIFLLAARGGDL' A
#
# COMPACT_ATOMS: atom_id res chain seq x y z
N MET A 1 -24.88 -7.72 -20.75
CA MET A 1 -23.75 -6.78 -20.80
C MET A 1 -23.89 -5.64 -19.80
N GLU A 2 -25.09 -5.38 -19.27
CA GLU A 2 -25.34 -4.33 -18.25
C GLU A 2 -24.59 -4.50 -16.93
N ILE A 3 -24.48 -5.73 -16.39
CA ILE A 3 -23.71 -5.99 -15.15
C ILE A 3 -22.20 -5.79 -15.37
N LEU A 4 -21.69 -6.13 -16.55
CA LEU A 4 -20.27 -5.98 -16.88
C LEU A 4 -19.91 -4.49 -17.02
N ASP A 5 -20.79 -3.69 -17.63
CA ASP A 5 -20.63 -2.23 -17.73
C ASP A 5 -20.76 -1.55 -16.37
N SER A 6 -21.71 -2.00 -15.53
CA SER A 6 -21.89 -1.44 -14.19
C SER A 6 -20.73 -1.76 -13.24
N LEU A 7 -20.09 -2.93 -13.36
CA LEU A 7 -18.88 -3.26 -12.60
C LEU A 7 -17.64 -2.56 -13.17
N GLY A 8 -17.54 -2.48 -14.50
CA GLY A 8 -16.48 -1.77 -15.18
C GLY A 8 -16.47 -0.27 -14.87
N SER A 9 -17.65 0.37 -14.73
CA SER A 9 -17.76 1.79 -14.38
C SER A 9 -17.36 2.09 -12.94
N VAL A 10 -17.62 1.16 -12.02
CA VAL A 10 -17.20 1.31 -10.61
C VAL A 10 -15.70 1.17 -10.46
N LEU A 11 -15.08 0.21 -11.17
CA LEU A 11 -13.62 0.07 -11.18
C LEU A 11 -12.95 1.23 -11.94
N GLY A 12 -13.50 1.64 -13.10
CA GLY A 12 -12.90 2.67 -13.95
C GLY A 12 -12.91 4.09 -13.37
N ASN A 13 -13.74 4.38 -12.37
CA ASN A 13 -13.79 5.69 -11.69
C ASN A 13 -12.77 5.82 -10.55
N ILE A 14 -11.98 4.77 -10.29
CA ILE A 14 -10.95 4.78 -9.23
C ILE A 14 -9.63 5.30 -9.81
N ASN A 15 -8.98 6.21 -9.09
CA ASN A 15 -7.63 6.67 -9.44
C ASN A 15 -6.57 5.65 -9.00
N TYR A 16 -6.30 4.68 -9.86
CA TYR A 16 -5.32 3.62 -9.62
C TYR A 16 -3.88 4.12 -9.51
N GLU A 17 -3.54 5.21 -10.18
CA GLU A 17 -2.21 5.82 -10.10
C GLU A 17 -1.95 6.36 -8.69
N LEU A 18 -2.91 7.12 -8.12
CA LEU A 18 -2.82 7.64 -6.77
C LEU A 18 -2.73 6.51 -5.72
N ILE A 19 -3.52 5.45 -5.89
CA ILE A 19 -3.47 4.27 -5.01
C ILE A 19 -2.07 3.65 -5.05
N PHE A 20 -1.53 3.44 -6.25
CA PHE A 20 -0.22 2.84 -6.41
C PHE A 20 0.88 3.71 -5.79
N GLN A 21 0.83 5.03 -6.01
CA GLN A 21 1.75 5.98 -5.39
C GLN A 21 1.70 5.93 -3.85
N LEU A 22 0.50 5.93 -3.27
CA LEU A 22 0.31 5.82 -1.82
C LEU A 22 0.80 4.48 -1.27
N VAL A 23 0.58 3.38 -1.97
CA VAL A 23 1.09 2.06 -1.58
C VAL A 23 2.61 2.04 -1.58
N CYS A 24 3.26 2.51 -2.65
CA CYS A 24 4.71 2.61 -2.70
C CYS A 24 5.26 3.50 -1.58
N LEU A 25 4.64 4.66 -1.34
CA LEU A 25 5.04 5.57 -0.28
C LEU A 25 4.87 4.93 1.11
N ALA A 26 3.74 4.25 1.35
CA ALA A 26 3.50 3.55 2.61
C ALA A 26 4.54 2.46 2.87
N LEU A 27 4.91 1.68 1.85
CA LEU A 27 5.95 0.65 1.96
C LEU A 27 7.32 1.25 2.30
N ILE A 28 7.69 2.36 1.67
CA ILE A 28 8.95 3.06 1.96
C ILE A 28 8.94 3.60 3.39
N VAL A 29 7.89 4.31 3.80
CA VAL A 29 7.79 4.88 5.15
C VAL A 29 7.78 3.78 6.21
N LEU A 30 7.08 2.67 5.95
CA LEU A 30 7.01 1.54 6.86
C LEU A 30 8.35 0.79 6.98
N SER A 31 9.20 0.82 5.96
CA SER A 31 10.50 0.12 5.98
C SER A 31 11.39 0.56 7.14
N GLY A 32 11.42 1.86 7.50
CA GLY A 32 12.22 2.37 8.61
C GLY A 32 11.80 1.82 9.98
N PRO A 33 10.53 2.04 10.40
CA PRO A 33 10.01 1.52 11.66
C PRO A 33 10.07 0.00 11.75
N VAL A 34 9.86 -0.73 10.65
CA VAL A 34 9.95 -2.20 10.64
C VAL A 34 11.36 -2.66 11.01
N VAL A 35 12.40 -2.02 10.48
CA VAL A 35 13.79 -2.36 10.82
C VAL A 35 14.07 -2.11 12.30
N ILE A 36 13.67 -0.96 12.84
CA ILE A 36 13.84 -0.62 14.27
C ILE A 36 13.07 -1.60 15.16
N PHE A 37 11.82 -1.91 14.82
CA PHE A 37 11.00 -2.86 15.55
C PHE A 37 11.65 -4.24 15.61
N LEU A 38 12.19 -4.72 14.49
CA LEU A 38 12.88 -6.01 14.43
C LEU A 38 14.20 -6.02 15.22
N LEU A 39 14.97 -4.94 15.19
CA LEU A 39 16.19 -4.81 16.00
C LEU A 39 15.86 -4.81 17.50
N ALA A 40 14.86 -4.04 17.91
CA ALA A 40 14.42 -3.98 19.31
C ALA A 40 13.89 -5.34 19.81
N ALA A 41 13.07 -6.02 19.02
CA ALA A 41 12.51 -7.33 19.37
C ALA A 41 13.57 -8.43 19.50
N ARG A 42 14.71 -8.27 18.82
CA ARG A 42 15.80 -9.25 18.80
C ARG A 42 16.95 -8.89 19.74
N GLY A 43 16.83 -7.79 20.50
CA GLY A 43 17.90 -7.30 21.38
C GLY A 43 19.17 -6.89 20.63
N GLY A 44 19.02 -6.40 19.39
CA GLY A 44 20.12 -5.86 18.59
C GLY A 44 20.55 -4.48 19.08
N ASP A 45 21.67 -3.99 18.54
CA ASP A 45 22.14 -2.63 18.80
C ASP A 45 21.28 -1.63 18.01
N LEU A 46 20.55 -0.79 18.73
CA LEU A 46 19.50 0.08 18.20
C LEU A 46 20.05 1.42 17.71
#